data_AF-A0A7C7P628-F1
#
_entry.id   AF-A0A7C7P628-F1
#
_cell.length_a   1.000
_cell.length_b   1.000
_cell.length_c   1.000
_cell.angle_alpha   90.00
_cell.angle_beta   90.00
_cell.angle_gamma   90.00
#
_symmetry.space_group_name_H-M   'P 1'
#
loop_
_entity.id
_entity.type
_entity.pdbx_description
1 polymer ?
#
loop_
_entity_poly.entity_id
_entity_poly.type
_entity_poly.pdbx_seq_one_letter_code
_entity_poly.pdbx_strand_id
1 'polypeptide(L)'
;VIPTSENVSSLSPISMYGASKLASENLINAFCHMYDMKSWIFRIANVIGKDSRKGVVFDLIKNRQNSIYLTAFHITLETVKR
;
A
#
# COMPACT_ATOMS: atom_id res chain seq x y z
N VAL A 1 5.24 17.37 -4.26
CA VAL A 1 3.85 17.89 -4.19
C VAL A 1 2.99 16.79 -3.60
N ILE A 2 2.17 17.11 -2.60
CA ILE A 2 1.16 16.21 -2.03
C ILE A 2 -0.19 16.76 -2.51
N PRO A 3 -1.11 15.94 -3.06
CA PRO A 3 -1.03 14.49 -3.30
C PRO A 3 -0.01 14.12 -4.40
N THR A 4 0.50 12.88 -4.36
CA THR A 4 1.41 12.36 -5.39
C THR A 4 0.68 12.33 -6.73
N SER A 5 1.16 13.11 -7.70
CA SER A 5 0.60 13.10 -9.05
C SER A 5 0.89 11.77 -9.75
N GLU A 6 0.02 11.37 -10.67
CA GLU A 6 0.19 10.19 -11.51
C GLU A 6 1.35 10.36 -12.50
N ASN A 7 1.64 11.60 -12.92
CA ASN A 7 2.63 11.95 -13.93
C ASN A 7 4.05 12.13 -13.35
N VAL A 8 4.33 11.60 -12.15
CA VAL A 8 5.64 11.72 -11.54
C VAL A 8 6.63 10.84 -12.33
N SER A 9 7.61 11.50 -12.95
CA SER A 9 8.58 10.88 -13.86
C SER A 9 9.59 9.94 -13.18
N SER A 10 9.82 10.11 -11.88
CA SER A 10 10.73 9.28 -11.09
C SER A 10 9.98 8.57 -9.98
N LEU A 11 9.61 7.31 -10.22
CA LEU A 11 9.03 6.41 -9.21
C LEU A 11 10.15 5.63 -8.54
N SER A 12 10.41 5.89 -7.25
CA SER A 12 11.45 5.23 -6.47
C SER A 12 10.82 4.32 -5.41
N PRO A 13 10.51 3.04 -5.73
CA PRO A 13 9.85 2.13 -4.80
C PRO A 13 10.79 1.73 -3.66
N ILE A 14 10.28 1.79 -2.43
CA ILE A 14 11.02 1.40 -1.20
C ILE A 14 10.89 -0.10 -0.85
N SER A 15 10.11 -0.85 -1.63
CA SER A 15 9.83 -2.27 -1.36
C SER A 15 9.79 -3.08 -2.65
N MET A 16 10.09 -4.37 -2.56
CA MET A 16 9.96 -5.32 -3.67
C MET A 16 8.52 -5.42 -4.20
N TYR A 17 7.52 -5.27 -3.32
CA TYR A 17 6.13 -5.23 -3.74
C TYR A 17 5.84 -4.00 -4.60
N GLY A 18 6.28 -2.81 -4.18
CA GLY A 18 6.15 -1.59 -4.99
C GLY A 18 6.92 -1.68 -6.32
N ALA A 19 8.13 -2.25 -6.30
CA ALA A 19 8.95 -2.42 -7.49
C ALA A 19 8.32 -3.37 -8.51
N SER A 20 7.77 -4.50 -8.06
CA SER A 20 7.11 -5.47 -8.96
C SER A 20 5.83 -4.90 -9.58
N LYS A 21 5.07 -4.08 -8.85
CA LYS A 21 3.91 -3.35 -9.41
C LYS A 21 4.34 -2.37 -10.49
N LEU A 22 5.35 -1.54 -10.23
CA LEU A 22 5.88 -0.60 -11.22
C LEU A 22 6.42 -1.31 -12.48
N ALA A 23 7.15 -2.40 -12.31
CA ALA A 23 7.65 -3.19 -13.45
C ALA A 23 6.50 -3.76 -14.30
N SER A 24 5.43 -4.22 -13.66
CA SER A 24 4.24 -4.74 -14.35
C SER A 24 3.51 -3.64 -15.13
N GLU A 25 3.40 -2.44 -14.58
CA GLU A 25 2.83 -1.28 -15.28
C GLU A 25 3.59 -0.94 -16.56
N ASN A 26 4.93 -0.90 -16.48
CA ASN A 26 5.78 -0.64 -17.64
C ASN A 26 5.67 -1.73 -18.70
N LEU A 27 5.57 -3.00 -18.29
CA LEU A 27 5.38 -4.12 -19.21
C LEU A 27 4.05 -4.01 -19.96
N ILE A 28 2.95 -3.70 -19.26
CA ILE A 28 1.64 -3.50 -19.87
C ILE A 28 1.70 -2.32 -20.86
N ASN A 29 2.36 -1.23 -20.48
CA ASN A 29 2.51 -0.06 -21.33
C ASN A 29 3.28 -0.38 -22.62
N ALA A 30 4.40 -1.10 -22.52
CA ALA A 30 5.19 -1.53 -23.68
C ALA A 30 4.38 -2.44 -24.60
N PHE A 31 3.63 -3.39 -24.03
CA PHE A 31 2.78 -4.29 -24.80
C PHE A 31 1.66 -3.53 -25.52
N CYS A 32 0.95 -2.66 -24.81
CA CYS A 32 -0.10 -1.82 -25.39
C CYS A 32 0.42 -0.93 -26.53
N HIS A 33 1.61 -0.35 -26.38
CA HIS A 33 2.25 0.46 -27.40
C HIS A 33 2.66 -0.36 -28.64
N MET A 34 3.07 -1.62 -28.46
CA MET A 34 3.46 -2.49 -29.59
C MET A 34 2.27 -3.02 -30.39
N TYR A 35 1.13 -3.26 -29.74
CA TYR A 35 -0.04 -3.90 -30.35
C TYR A 35 -1.24 -2.97 -30.55
N ASP A 36 -1.03 -1.64 -30.43
CA ASP A 36 -2.08 -0.60 -30.54
C ASP A 36 -3.30 -0.88 -29.64
N MET A 37 -3.04 -1.36 -28.42
CA MET A 37 -4.07 -1.66 -27.42
C MET A 37 -4.17 -0.55 -26.38
N LYS A 38 -5.36 -0.37 -25.81
CA LYS A 38 -5.58 0.56 -24.69
C LYS A 38 -5.52 -0.17 -23.36
N SER A 39 -4.87 0.43 -22.37
CA SER A 39 -4.87 -0.05 -20.97
C SER A 39 -5.18 1.08 -20.01
N TRP A 40 -5.70 0.71 -18.84
CA TRP A 40 -5.97 1.62 -17.72
C TRP A 40 -5.34 1.06 -16.46
N ILE A 41 -4.52 1.88 -15.79
CA ILE A 41 -3.76 1.48 -14.61
C ILE A 41 -4.23 2.33 -13.44
N PHE A 42 -4.84 1.67 -12.44
CA PHE A 42 -5.33 2.34 -11.24
C PHE A 42 -4.37 2.13 -10.07
N ARG A 43 -3.76 3.21 -9.60
CA ARG A 43 -2.88 3.21 -8.40
C ARG A 43 -3.70 3.53 -7.15
N ILE A 44 -4.50 2.57 -6.72
CA ILE A 44 -5.37 2.73 -5.56
C ILE A 44 -4.51 2.71 -4.28
N ALA A 45 -4.75 3.67 -3.39
CA ALA A 45 -4.18 3.68 -2.05
C ALA A 45 -4.83 2.58 -1.17
N ASN A 46 -4.60 2.61 0.14
CA ASN A 46 -5.17 1.63 1.06
C ASN A 46 -6.69 1.49 0.90
N VAL A 47 -7.14 0.31 0.50
CA VAL A 47 -8.57 -0.03 0.42
C VAL A 47 -8.99 -0.68 1.74
N ILE A 48 -10.02 -0.11 2.37
CA ILE A 48 -10.56 -0.58 3.66
C ILE A 48 -12.02 -1.00 3.45
N GLY A 49 -12.42 -2.16 3.96
CA GLY A 49 -13.77 -2.68 3.82
C GLY A 49 -14.13 -3.67 4.95
N LYS A 50 -15.43 -3.97 5.10
CA LYS A 50 -15.97 -4.74 6.24
C LYS A 50 -15.34 -6.13 6.42
N ASP A 51 -14.87 -6.73 5.33
CA ASP A 51 -14.26 -8.08 5.31
C ASP A 51 -12.74 -8.05 5.06
N SER A 52 -12.08 -6.89 5.22
CA SER A 52 -10.63 -6.82 5.06
C SER A 52 -9.93 -7.49 6.25
N ARG A 53 -9.31 -8.64 6.00
CA ARG A 53 -8.57 -9.43 6.99
C ARG A 53 -7.09 -9.06 7.08
N LYS A 54 -6.66 -8.03 6.34
CA LYS A 54 -5.27 -7.61 6.21
C LYS A 54 -5.17 -6.10 6.35
N GLY A 55 -4.12 -5.64 7.02
CA GLY A 55 -3.79 -4.23 7.15
C GLY A 55 -3.87 -3.74 8.59
N VAL A 56 -3.24 -2.58 8.82
CA VAL A 56 -3.02 -2.01 10.15
C VAL A 56 -4.32 -1.91 10.96
N VAL A 57 -5.44 -1.52 10.36
CA VAL A 57 -6.71 -1.38 11.09
C VAL A 57 -7.22 -2.72 11.64
N PHE A 58 -7.11 -3.80 10.86
CA PHE A 58 -7.51 -5.14 11.31
C PHE A 58 -6.59 -5.64 12.43
N ASP A 59 -5.27 -5.46 12.27
CA ASP A 59 -4.29 -5.87 13.26
C ASP A 59 -4.48 -5.08 14.56
N LEU A 60 -4.80 -3.79 14.48
CA LEU A 60 -5.11 -2.96 15.64
C LEU A 60 -6.36 -3.45 16.38
N ILE A 61 -7.46 -3.74 15.68
CA ILE A 61 -8.71 -4.22 16.30
C ILE A 61 -8.49 -5.60 16.93
N LYS A 62 -7.83 -6.52 16.21
CA LYS A 62 -7.54 -7.88 16.69
C LYS A 62 -6.59 -7.86 17.90
N ASN A 63 -5.59 -6.99 17.89
CA ASN A 63 -4.64 -6.88 18.99
C ASN A 63 -5.30 -6.28 20.23
N ARG A 64 -6.18 -5.28 20.11
CA ARG A 64 -6.96 -4.75 21.26
C ARG A 64 -7.81 -5.80 21.95
N GLN A 65 -8.28 -6.82 21.24
CA GLN A 65 -9.06 -7.92 21.84
C GLN A 65 -8.18 -8.94 22.58
N ASN A 66 -6.90 -9.08 22.23
CA ASN A 66 -6.02 -10.13 22.77
C ASN A 66 -4.92 -9.62 23.72
N SER A 67 -4.56 -8.34 23.68
CA SER A 67 -3.53 -7.75 24.55
C SER A 67 -3.63 -6.21 24.59
N ILE A 68 -3.34 -5.60 25.74
CA ILE A 68 -3.33 -4.14 25.94
C ILE A 68 -2.14 -3.46 25.21
N TYR A 69 -1.11 -4.23 24.84
CA TYR A 69 0.07 -3.68 24.18
C TYR A 69 -0.13 -3.59 22.67
N LEU A 70 -0.24 -2.36 22.17
CA LEU A 70 -0.37 -2.07 20.74
C LEU A 70 1.04 -1.93 20.15
N THR A 71 1.57 -2.99 19.55
CA THR A 71 2.86 -2.91 18.85
C THR A 71 2.64 -2.23 17.50
N ALA A 72 2.72 -0.90 17.45
CA ALA A 72 2.91 -0.21 16.19
C ALA A 72 4.36 -0.42 15.77
N PHE A 73 4.61 -0.98 14.57
CA PHE A 73 5.96 -1.12 14.05
C PHE A 73 6.63 0.27 14.10
N HIS A 74 7.69 0.39 14.92
CA HIS A 74 8.44 1.59 15.30
C HIS A 74 7.96 2.47 16.48
N ILE A 75 6.80 2.25 17.09
CA ILE A 75 6.40 2.95 18.32
C ILE A 75 5.77 1.95 19.29
N THR A 76 6.56 1.42 20.20
CA THR A 76 6.03 0.80 21.42
C THR A 76 5.44 1.93 22.26
N LEU A 77 4.13 2.18 22.11
CA LEU A 77 3.42 3.01 23.06
C LEU A 77 3.30 2.21 24.35
N GLU A 78 4.29 2.34 25.24
CA GLU A 78 4.10 2.03 26.65
C GLU A 78 3.04 2.99 27.19
N THR A 79 1.77 2.58 27.09
CA THR A 79 0.72 3.20 27.89
C THR A 79 1.04 2.92 29.35
N VAL A 80 1.64 3.92 29.98
CA VAL A 80 1.79 4.10 31.43
C VAL A 80 0.51 3.61 32.11
N LYS A 81 0.61 2.46 32.79
CA LYS A 81 -0.34 2.09 33.83
C LYS A 81 -0.17 3.10 34.96
N ARG A 82 -1.10 4.04 35.05
CA ARG A 82 -1.53 4.60 36.34
C ARG A 82 -2.84 3.92 36.70
#